data_AF-A0A3C1VA79-F1
#
_entry.id   AF-A0A3C1VA79-F1
#
_cell.length_a   1.000
_cell.length_b   1.000
_cell.length_c   1.000
_cell.angle_alpha   90.00
_cell.angle_beta   90.00
_cell.angle_gamma   90.00
#
_symmetry.space_group_name_H-M   'P 1'
#
loop_
_entity.id
_entity.type
_entity.pdbx_description
1 polymer ?
#
loop_
_entity_poly.entity_id
_entity_poly.type
_entity_poly.pdbx_seq_one_letter_code
_entity_poly.pdbx_strand_id
1 'polypeptide(L)'
;MPPAAPTTSRRVRRPQAPALRFDQRLVLNQWILGLFEADSFIPLTDSLHDTALEGVDENNVSRFHHEIANRLFKRKQLSRDLLLTYDQNIVRHTQNISARRGESLRWKYFQYLGLLFTEIYLDRYFRDADQLLDDLNDHVAKFNLDKADRDQIKPFVA
;
A
#
# COMPACT_ATOMS: atom_id res chain seq x y z
N MET A 1 -14.97 -46.90 52.92
CA MET A 1 -15.39 -46.42 51.59
C MET A 1 -14.67 -45.10 51.32
N PRO A 2 -13.92 -44.94 50.22
CA PRO A 2 -13.24 -43.69 49.89
C PRO A 2 -14.15 -42.75 49.07
N PRO A 3 -13.98 -41.40 49.17
CA PRO A 3 -14.72 -40.45 48.34
C PRO A 3 -14.06 -40.27 46.96
N ALA A 4 -14.90 -40.03 45.96
CA ALA A 4 -14.56 -39.94 44.54
C ALA A 4 -13.77 -38.66 44.18
N ALA A 5 -12.82 -38.79 43.26
CA ALA A 5 -11.98 -37.71 42.74
C ALA A 5 -12.73 -36.83 41.72
N PRO A 6 -12.41 -35.52 41.62
CA PRO A 6 -13.05 -34.63 40.66
C PRO A 6 -12.53 -34.85 39.24
N THR A 7 -13.46 -34.85 38.27
CA THR A 7 -13.18 -35.05 36.85
C THR A 7 -12.65 -33.75 36.22
N THR A 8 -11.38 -33.75 35.80
CA THR A 8 -10.76 -32.61 35.10
C THR A 8 -11.31 -32.49 33.68
N SER A 9 -12.14 -31.48 33.40
CA SER A 9 -12.51 -31.13 32.02
C SER A 9 -11.29 -30.63 31.25
N ARG A 10 -10.84 -31.43 30.27
CA ARG A 10 -9.80 -31.06 29.31
C ARG A 10 -10.32 -29.96 28.38
N ARG A 11 -9.87 -28.72 28.60
CA ARG A 11 -10.09 -27.59 27.67
C ARG A 11 -9.51 -27.95 26.30
N VAL A 12 -10.38 -28.12 25.30
CA VAL A 12 -9.99 -28.22 23.89
C VAL A 12 -9.43 -26.86 23.47
N ARG A 13 -8.11 -26.78 23.29
CA ARG A 13 -7.48 -25.59 22.68
C ARG A 13 -7.95 -25.52 21.23
N ARG A 14 -8.77 -24.51 20.90
CA ARG A 14 -9.05 -24.16 19.50
C ARG A 14 -7.71 -23.85 18.82
N PRO A 15 -7.45 -24.35 17.60
CA PRO A 15 -6.27 -23.97 16.85
C PRO A 15 -6.31 -22.45 16.66
N GLN A 16 -5.38 -21.74 17.30
CA GLN A 16 -5.19 -20.33 17.03
C GLN A 16 -4.65 -20.23 15.61
N ALA A 17 -5.22 -19.33 14.80
CA ALA A 17 -4.64 -18.99 13.50
C ALA A 17 -3.15 -18.66 13.68
N PRO A 18 -2.27 -18.92 12.70
CA PRO A 18 -0.88 -18.48 12.79
C PRO A 18 -0.81 -16.97 13.07
N ALA A 19 0.14 -16.56 13.90
CA ALA A 19 0.38 -15.13 14.15
C ALA A 19 0.66 -14.40 12.82
N LEU A 20 0.16 -13.18 12.70
CA LEU A 20 0.35 -12.39 11.49
C LEU A 20 1.84 -12.13 11.27
N ARG A 21 2.30 -12.33 10.04
CA ARG A 21 3.69 -12.03 9.68
C ARG A 21 3.90 -10.52 9.69
N PHE A 22 5.15 -10.07 9.89
CA PHE A 22 5.47 -8.65 9.96
C PHE A 22 5.04 -7.87 8.71
N ASP A 23 5.21 -8.44 7.52
CA ASP A 23 4.76 -7.86 6.26
C ASP A 23 3.24 -7.61 6.21
N GLN A 24 2.47 -8.42 6.95
CA GLN A 24 1.02 -8.31 7.09
C GLN A 24 0.60 -7.33 8.20
N ARG A 25 1.56 -6.69 8.88
CA ARG A 25 1.36 -5.66 9.90
C ARG A 25 1.80 -4.28 9.41
N LEU A 26 2.19 -4.15 8.15
CA LEU A 26 2.57 -2.88 7.54
C LEU A 26 1.33 -2.04 7.20
N VAL A 27 0.81 -1.33 8.20
CA VAL A 27 -0.40 -0.50 8.10
C VAL A 27 -0.29 0.53 6.99
N LEU A 28 0.84 1.24 6.89
CA LEU A 28 1.04 2.25 5.85
C LEU A 28 0.89 1.65 4.45
N ASN A 29 1.49 0.48 4.22
CA ASN A 29 1.38 -0.22 2.94
C ASN A 29 -0.08 -0.64 2.65
N GLN A 30 -0.78 -1.16 3.65
CA GLN A 30 -2.20 -1.55 3.52
C GLN A 30 -3.12 -0.36 3.28
N TRP A 31 -2.86 0.77 3.95
CA TRP A 31 -3.60 2.00 3.74
C TRP A 31 -3.40 2.54 2.33
N ILE A 32 -2.16 2.59 1.83
CA ILE A 32 -1.88 2.99 0.44
C ILE A 32 -2.60 2.04 -0.53
N LEU A 33 -2.50 0.72 -0.35
CA LEU A 33 -3.22 -0.25 -1.18
C LEU A 33 -4.75 -0.05 -1.13
N GLY A 34 -5.28 0.38 0.01
CA GLY A 34 -6.68 0.78 0.18
C GLY A 34 -7.07 2.02 -0.65
N LEU A 35 -6.16 2.99 -0.83
CA LEU A 35 -6.36 4.09 -1.80
C LEU A 35 -6.47 3.56 -3.23
N PHE A 36 -5.78 2.45 -3.49
CA PHE A 36 -5.88 1.70 -4.72
C PHE A 36 -6.98 0.62 -4.71
N GLU A 37 -7.95 0.66 -3.78
CA GLU A 37 -9.05 -0.33 -3.63
C GLU A 37 -8.59 -1.77 -3.91
N ALA A 38 -7.37 -2.10 -3.49
CA ALA A 38 -6.71 -3.35 -3.78
C ALA A 38 -6.36 -4.02 -2.46
N ASP A 39 -6.77 -5.27 -2.31
CA ASP A 39 -6.48 -6.04 -1.09
C ASP A 39 -5.02 -6.50 -1.03
N SER A 40 -4.32 -6.50 -2.17
CA SER A 40 -2.91 -6.88 -2.25
C SER A 40 -2.19 -6.26 -3.44
N PHE A 41 -0.86 -6.36 -3.41
CA PHE A 41 0.03 -5.85 -4.45
C PHE A 41 -0.11 -6.61 -5.77
N ILE A 42 -0.36 -7.92 -5.74
CA ILE A 42 -0.38 -8.77 -6.95
C ILE A 42 -1.47 -8.34 -7.95
N PRO A 43 -2.75 -8.20 -7.57
CA PRO A 43 -3.79 -7.71 -8.48
C PRO A 43 -3.45 -6.35 -9.10
N LEU A 44 -2.77 -5.48 -8.35
CA LEU A 44 -2.34 -4.18 -8.84
C LEU A 44 -1.25 -4.31 -9.91
N THR A 45 -0.33 -5.26 -9.77
CA THR A 45 0.84 -5.43 -10.65
C THR A 45 0.63 -6.36 -11.84
N ASP A 46 -0.43 -7.16 -11.87
CA ASP A 46 -0.62 -8.20 -12.89
C ASP A 46 -0.48 -7.72 -14.35
N SER A 47 -0.97 -6.51 -14.72
CA SER A 47 -0.75 -5.96 -16.08
C SER A 47 0.51 -5.12 -16.23
N LEU A 48 1.23 -4.82 -15.14
CA LEU A 48 2.38 -3.92 -15.15
C LEU A 48 3.69 -4.66 -15.41
N HIS A 49 3.69 -5.99 -15.47
CA HIS A 49 4.91 -6.77 -15.71
C HIS A 49 5.48 -6.65 -17.13
N ASP A 50 4.71 -6.13 -18.08
CA ASP A 50 5.15 -5.98 -19.46
C ASP A 50 6.26 -4.92 -19.58
N THR A 51 7.40 -5.31 -20.14
CA THR A 51 8.55 -4.43 -20.36
C THR A 51 8.26 -3.34 -21.40
N ALA A 52 7.23 -3.51 -22.25
CA ALA A 52 6.76 -2.48 -23.17
C ALA A 52 6.17 -1.25 -22.44
N LEU A 53 5.83 -1.39 -21.16
CA LEU A 53 5.38 -0.31 -20.29
C LEU A 53 6.54 0.47 -19.65
N GLU A 54 7.78 0.00 -19.80
CA GLU A 54 8.97 0.67 -19.25
C GLU A 54 9.32 1.91 -20.09
N GLY A 55 8.80 3.06 -19.67
CA GLY A 55 9.11 4.36 -20.26
C GLY A 55 7.91 5.29 -20.27
N VAL A 56 8.10 6.41 -20.98
CA VAL A 56 7.08 7.44 -21.18
C VAL A 56 6.54 7.40 -22.62
N ASP A 57 5.38 7.99 -22.81
CA ASP A 57 4.81 8.28 -24.13
C ASP A 57 5.30 9.63 -24.70
N GLU A 58 4.74 10.04 -25.84
CA GLU A 58 5.06 11.30 -26.52
C GLU A 58 4.73 12.55 -25.69
N ASN A 59 3.83 12.43 -24.70
CA ASN A 59 3.42 13.51 -23.81
C ASN A 59 4.21 13.53 -22.49
N ASN A 60 5.27 12.73 -22.36
CA ASN A 60 6.00 12.53 -21.11
C ASN A 60 5.13 11.98 -19.97
N VAL A 61 4.14 11.15 -20.30
CA VAL A 61 3.33 10.41 -19.32
C VAL A 61 3.81 8.98 -19.25
N SER A 62 3.98 8.42 -18.05
CA SER A 62 4.43 7.03 -17.92
C SER A 62 3.39 6.07 -18.48
N ARG A 63 3.83 5.03 -19.19
CA ARG A 63 2.91 3.99 -19.68
C ARG A 63 2.25 3.23 -18.53
N PHE A 64 2.96 3.09 -17.39
CA PHE A 64 2.38 2.57 -16.15
C PHE A 64 1.23 3.43 -15.62
N HIS A 65 1.29 4.76 -15.74
CA HIS A 65 0.18 5.63 -15.36
C HIS A 65 -1.08 5.30 -16.17
N HIS A 66 -0.96 5.10 -17.49
CA HIS A 66 -2.11 4.77 -18.34
C HIS A 66 -2.77 3.46 -17.92
N GLU A 67 -1.98 2.41 -17.66
CA GLU A 67 -2.49 1.12 -17.18
C GLU A 67 -3.20 1.24 -15.82
N ILE A 68 -2.60 1.98 -14.89
CA ILE A 68 -3.18 2.19 -13.56
C ILE A 68 -4.46 3.04 -13.66
N ALA A 69 -4.44 4.13 -14.44
CA ALA A 69 -5.59 5.01 -14.68
C ALA A 69 -6.77 4.29 -15.35
N ASN A 70 -6.49 3.37 -16.28
CA ASN A 70 -7.53 2.58 -16.95
C ASN A 70 -8.20 1.57 -16.02
N ARG A 71 -7.52 1.10 -14.98
CA ARG A 71 -8.12 0.24 -13.93
C ARG A 71 -8.90 1.04 -12.88
N LEU A 72 -8.66 2.35 -12.81
CA LEU A 72 -9.06 3.26 -11.74
C LEU A 72 -10.42 3.96 -11.95
N PHE A 73 -11.30 3.44 -12.81
CA PHE A 73 -12.35 4.23 -13.46
C PHE A 73 -13.27 5.09 -12.55
N LYS A 74 -13.39 4.83 -11.23
CA LYS A 74 -14.12 5.71 -10.27
C LYS A 74 -13.64 5.59 -8.81
N ARG A 75 -12.42 6.02 -8.47
CA ARG A 75 -11.99 6.10 -7.05
C ARG A 75 -12.30 7.44 -6.40
N LYS A 76 -12.74 7.39 -5.13
CA LYS A 76 -13.05 8.59 -4.34
C LYS A 76 -11.80 9.35 -3.89
N GLN A 77 -10.71 8.65 -3.58
CA GLN A 77 -9.53 9.24 -2.93
C GLN A 77 -8.35 9.50 -3.89
N LEU A 78 -8.35 8.88 -5.07
CA LEU A 78 -7.27 8.99 -6.05
C LEU A 78 -7.89 9.21 -7.44
N SER A 79 -8.16 10.47 -7.77
CA SER A 79 -8.67 10.84 -9.09
C SER A 79 -7.60 10.63 -10.16
N ARG A 80 -8.04 10.53 -11.42
CA ARG A 80 -7.13 10.43 -12.57
C ARG A 80 -6.18 11.64 -12.66
N ASP A 81 -6.69 12.84 -12.40
CA ASP A 81 -5.88 14.07 -12.45
C ASP A 81 -4.82 14.12 -11.35
N LEU A 82 -5.16 13.62 -10.15
CA LEU A 82 -4.22 13.53 -9.05
C LEU A 82 -3.14 12.49 -9.33
N LEU A 83 -3.51 11.34 -9.88
CA LEU A 83 -2.56 10.33 -10.33
C LEU A 83 -1.62 10.86 -11.41
N LEU A 84 -2.15 11.60 -12.38
CA LEU A 84 -1.35 12.23 -13.44
C LEU A 84 -0.36 13.24 -12.86
N THR A 85 -0.76 14.00 -11.83
CA THR A 85 0.12 14.94 -11.13
C THR A 85 1.32 14.22 -10.50
N TYR A 86 1.08 13.09 -9.82
CA TYR A 86 2.17 12.28 -9.26
C TYR A 86 3.07 11.69 -10.34
N ASP A 87 2.49 11.19 -11.44
CA ASP A 87 3.26 10.69 -12.57
C ASP A 87 4.19 11.76 -13.15
N GLN A 88 3.67 12.98 -13.37
CA GLN A 88 4.46 14.10 -13.88
C GLN A 88 5.61 14.49 -12.95
N ASN A 89 5.40 14.44 -11.63
CA ASN A 89 6.49 14.64 -10.68
C ASN A 89 7.58 13.57 -10.84
N ILE A 90 7.18 12.30 -10.91
CA ILE A 90 8.10 11.17 -11.09
C ILE A 90 8.90 11.33 -12.39
N VAL A 91 8.23 11.62 -13.51
CA VAL A 91 8.88 11.80 -14.81
C VAL A 91 9.86 12.97 -14.76
N ARG A 92 9.47 14.11 -14.20
CA ARG A 92 10.35 15.28 -14.02
C ARG A 92 11.60 14.93 -13.20
N HIS A 93 11.43 14.25 -12.07
CA HIS A 93 12.58 13.83 -11.25
C HIS A 93 13.48 12.82 -11.99
N THR A 94 12.87 11.89 -12.73
CA THR A 94 13.59 10.90 -13.54
C THR A 94 14.42 11.58 -14.61
N GLN A 95 13.84 12.52 -15.37
CA GLN A 95 14.55 13.27 -16.41
C GLN A 95 15.71 14.07 -15.84
N ASN A 96 15.53 14.73 -14.68
CA ASN A 96 16.60 15.47 -14.01
C ASN A 96 17.76 14.57 -13.57
N ILE A 97 17.47 13.35 -13.12
CA ILE A 97 18.50 12.37 -12.76
C ILE A 97 19.17 11.83 -14.02
N SER A 98 18.40 11.52 -15.07
CA SER A 98 18.91 11.03 -16.35
C SER A 98 19.77 12.04 -17.09
N ALA A 99 19.49 13.34 -16.99
CA ALA A 99 20.31 14.41 -17.57
C ALA A 99 21.74 14.43 -17.00
N ARG A 100 21.93 13.90 -15.79
CA ARG A 100 23.24 13.76 -15.14
C ARG A 100 23.90 12.41 -15.43
N ARG A 101 23.23 11.54 -16.20
CA ARG A 101 23.69 10.20 -16.58
C ARG A 101 23.95 10.15 -18.08
N GLY A 102 24.82 9.22 -18.50
CA GLY A 102 25.02 8.94 -19.93
C GLY A 102 23.87 8.17 -20.58
N GLU A 103 22.92 7.65 -19.78
CA GLU A 103 21.78 6.85 -20.25
C GLU A 103 20.47 7.28 -19.58
N SER A 104 19.36 7.15 -20.32
CA SER A 104 18.02 7.43 -19.80
C SER A 104 17.56 6.32 -18.86
N LEU A 105 17.01 6.71 -17.72
CA LEU A 105 16.51 5.79 -16.71
C LEU A 105 15.16 5.24 -17.15
N ARG A 106 15.06 3.91 -17.14
CA ARG A 106 13.80 3.20 -17.32
C ARG A 106 13.47 2.47 -16.03
N TRP A 107 12.36 2.86 -15.42
CA TRP A 107 11.88 2.22 -14.20
C TRP A 107 11.21 0.89 -14.51
N LYS A 108 11.49 -0.11 -13.68
CA LYS A 108 10.65 -1.31 -13.58
C LYS A 108 9.34 -0.98 -12.88
N TYR A 109 8.29 -1.76 -13.12
CA TYR A 109 6.97 -1.53 -12.53
C TYR A 109 7.00 -1.39 -11.00
N PHE A 110 7.77 -2.23 -10.29
CA PHE A 110 7.89 -2.16 -8.83
C PHE A 110 8.64 -0.91 -8.36
N GLN A 111 9.59 -0.40 -9.16
CA GLN A 111 10.29 0.86 -8.87
C GLN A 111 9.36 2.05 -9.06
N TYR A 112 8.64 2.07 -10.18
CA TYR A 112 7.63 3.10 -10.46
C TYR A 112 6.55 3.14 -9.37
N LEU A 113 6.02 1.97 -8.96
CA LEU A 113 5.05 1.91 -7.86
C LEU A 113 5.63 2.39 -6.53
N GLY A 114 6.89 2.07 -6.23
CA GLY A 114 7.57 2.61 -5.04
C GLY A 114 7.67 4.15 -5.08
N LEU A 115 7.98 4.73 -6.23
CA LEU A 115 7.99 6.19 -6.43
C LEU A 115 6.59 6.79 -6.28
N LEU A 116 5.58 6.16 -6.89
CA LEU A 116 4.19 6.59 -6.79
C LEU A 116 3.68 6.57 -5.35
N PHE A 117 3.98 5.51 -4.59
CA PHE A 117 3.61 5.40 -3.18
C PHE A 117 4.32 6.48 -2.35
N THR A 118 5.58 6.78 -2.69
CA THR A 118 6.35 7.85 -2.05
C THR A 118 5.73 9.22 -2.33
N GLU A 119 5.41 9.54 -3.60
CA GLU A 119 4.74 10.79 -3.97
C GLU A 119 3.40 10.96 -3.24
N ILE A 120 2.57 9.93 -3.20
CA ILE A 120 1.28 9.95 -2.48
C ILE A 120 1.48 10.23 -0.98
N TYR A 121 2.45 9.55 -0.36
CA TYR A 121 2.75 9.72 1.05
C TYR A 121 3.26 11.14 1.34
N LEU A 122 4.25 11.62 0.58
CA LEU A 122 4.84 12.95 0.78
C LEU A 122 3.80 14.04 0.54
N ASP A 123 3.00 13.92 -0.50
CA ASP A 123 1.94 14.87 -0.81
C ASP A 123 0.93 14.99 0.34
N ARG A 124 0.47 13.87 0.90
CA ARG A 124 -0.45 13.89 2.05
C ARG A 124 0.23 14.40 3.32
N TYR A 125 1.46 13.98 3.59
CA TYR A 125 2.22 14.40 4.75
C TYR A 125 2.49 15.91 4.75
N PHE A 126 2.89 16.49 3.62
CA PHE A 126 3.16 17.92 3.52
C PHE A 126 1.90 18.78 3.34
N ARG A 127 0.79 18.21 2.87
CA ARG A 127 -0.49 18.91 2.80
C ARG A 127 -1.13 19.06 4.17
N ASP A 128 -1.24 17.95 4.91
CA ASP A 128 -1.86 17.90 6.23
C ASP A 128 -1.40 16.64 6.99
N ALA A 129 -0.37 16.80 7.81
CA ALA A 129 0.21 15.68 8.57
C ALA A 129 -0.75 15.17 9.65
N ASP A 130 -1.58 16.04 10.23
CA ASP A 130 -2.55 15.67 11.27
C ASP A 130 -3.68 14.83 10.64
N GLN A 131 -4.20 15.26 9.49
CA GLN A 131 -5.18 14.47 8.76
C GLN A 131 -4.61 13.13 8.28
N LEU A 132 -3.34 13.07 7.87
CA LEU A 132 -2.69 11.80 7.53
C LEU A 132 -2.59 10.88 8.75
N LEU A 133 -2.24 11.41 9.92
CA LEU A 133 -2.19 10.64 11.16
C LEU A 133 -3.56 10.06 11.51
N ASP A 134 -4.62 10.87 11.39
CA ASP A 134 -6.00 10.44 11.60
C ASP A 134 -6.43 9.36 10.60
N ASP A 135 -6.15 9.55 9.31
CA ASP A 135 -6.44 8.58 8.24
C ASP A 135 -5.76 7.22 8.51
N LEU A 136 -4.51 7.25 8.99
CA LEU A 136 -3.75 6.04 9.34
C LEU A 136 -4.34 5.37 10.59
N ASN A 137 -4.69 6.13 11.62
CA ASN A 137 -5.28 5.61 12.85
C ASN A 137 -6.68 5.03 12.60
N ASP A 138 -7.48 5.63 11.73
CA ASP A 138 -8.75 5.08 11.25
C ASP A 138 -8.55 3.74 10.54
N HIS A 139 -7.50 3.63 9.74
CA HIS A 139 -7.14 2.36 9.10
C HIS A 139 -6.66 1.32 10.12
N VAL A 140 -5.86 1.71 11.13
CA VAL A 140 -5.47 0.83 12.25
C VAL A 140 -6.70 0.31 12.99
N ALA A 141 -7.66 1.18 13.29
CA ALA A 141 -8.90 0.80 13.96
C ALA A 141 -9.67 -0.25 13.15
N LYS A 142 -9.87 0.00 11.85
CA LYS A 142 -10.50 -0.97 10.93
C LYS A 142 -9.73 -2.28 10.84
N PHE A 143 -8.41 -2.21 10.74
CA PHE A 143 -7.55 -3.40 10.72
C PHE A 143 -7.69 -4.22 12.00
N ASN A 144 -7.71 -3.57 13.17
CA ASN A 144 -7.76 -4.23 14.46
C ASN A 144 -9.12 -4.90 14.77
N LEU A 145 -10.23 -4.48 14.13
CA LEU A 145 -11.57 -5.04 14.38
C LEU A 145 -11.62 -6.56 14.20
N ASP A 146 -10.93 -7.08 13.17
CA ASP A 146 -10.96 -8.50 12.80
C ASP A 146 -9.75 -9.29 13.33
N LYS A 147 -8.94 -8.71 14.23
CA LYS A 147 -7.68 -9.31 14.70
C LYS A 147 -7.69 -9.61 16.19
N ALA A 148 -7.05 -10.72 16.56
CA ALA A 148 -6.80 -11.06 17.95
C ALA A 148 -5.83 -10.05 18.58
N ASP A 149 -5.96 -9.83 19.89
CA ASP A 149 -5.19 -8.82 20.65
C ASP A 149 -3.67 -8.84 20.39
N ARG A 150 -3.09 -10.04 20.18
CA ARG A 150 -1.65 -10.20 19.90
C ARG A 150 -1.20 -9.65 18.54
N ASP A 151 -2.13 -9.54 17.60
CA ASP A 151 -1.91 -9.13 16.22
C ASP A 151 -2.38 -7.67 15.98
N GLN A 152 -3.02 -7.05 16.98
CA GLN A 152 -3.42 -5.66 16.93
C GLN A 152 -2.21 -4.72 16.91
N ILE A 153 -2.42 -3.56 16.31
CA ILE A 153 -1.42 -2.52 16.14
C ILE A 153 -1.85 -1.33 16.98
N LYS A 154 -0.90 -0.77 17.74
CA LYS A 154 -1.16 0.42 18.55
C LYS A 154 -1.37 1.62 17.61
N PRO A 155 -2.30 2.54 17.96
CA PRO A 155 -2.43 3.80 17.25
C PRO A 155 -1.10 4.56 17.20
N PHE A 156 -0.89 5.29 16.11
CA PHE A 156 0.23 6.21 15.94
C PHE A 156 -0.02 7.48 16.77
N VAL A 157 1.08 8.08 17.25
CA VAL A 157 1.09 9.33 18.01
C VAL A 157 1.90 10.37 17.24
N ALA A 158 1.49 11.64 17.31
CA ALA A 158 2.20 12.78 16.74
C ALA A 158 3.49 13.11 17.51
#